data_AF-A0A7C5X3L6-F1
#
_entry.id   AF-A0A7C5X3L6-F1
#
_cell.length_a   1.000
_cell.length_b   1.000
_cell.length_c   1.000
_cell.angle_alpha   90.00
_cell.angle_beta   90.00
_cell.angle_gamma   90.00
#
_symmetry.space_group_name_H-M   'P 1'
#
loop_
_entity.id
_entity.type
_entity.pdbx_description
1 polymer ?
#
loop_
_entity_poly.entity_id
_entity_poly.type
_entity_poly.pdbx_seq_one_letter_code
_entity_poly.pdbx_strand_id
1 'polypeptide(L)'
;MLSTRELQAQRLSLKTFLTCHPTNTWRRIYMWKFWEIERAHFKTLLESGKLDDHIEELYSHFWELPPSHQYELVKYSKDKGIFPSVQTFRKVFKVSEETAVKFFKEKYITFSFPVVLSNGEGELIEALAVKNLKEVITNLKNIKRHLNPIKEFLKTGFAVFFDGEFAGTSFQLPTVLNLYVENLSQDALFTGAIDKKGKIKSVDGIEEKKKLAKKLGLRLVEPYYLSTVDDLKAWFDAESYDVPLYITRTKDSWEGEFKSFLRATGISEEQLTKLEVLSGLETKPIITGQLTGDAWENVLKEFWKRFKETEQKLHNKERFHIAINGPAVLAFAIGVLFGSQKPFVFYHYQNNIYHPITVGNVRELKERKESLEKIEQHFQKGGKSLVVMLSFAHHEMESDVKNYISQRVENPSYLLLRAKSSGNIAVEDMREVATEAASVIQNIRREHSFEDFHFFLSTPVPIAFMVGLSFGHYAEGYIYNYAGRTYEPVVSFSFLKALREGKYVLSEV
;
A
#
# COMPACT_ATOMS: atom_id res chain seq x y z
N MET A 1 -35.18 -26.00 -4.07
CA MET A 1 -36.60 -25.61 -4.23
C MET A 1 -37.35 -26.12 -3.02
N LEU A 2 -37.71 -25.23 -2.09
CA LEU A 2 -38.51 -25.60 -0.92
C LEU A 2 -39.96 -25.84 -1.34
N SER A 3 -40.63 -26.78 -0.66
CA SER A 3 -41.97 -27.21 -1.03
C SER A 3 -43.02 -26.14 -0.70
N THR A 4 -44.11 -26.11 -1.47
CA THR A 4 -45.19 -25.11 -1.35
C THR A 4 -45.85 -25.08 0.04
N ARG A 5 -45.67 -26.14 0.86
CA ARG A 5 -46.13 -26.20 2.26
C ARG A 5 -45.20 -25.46 3.23
N GLU A 6 -43.89 -25.42 2.99
CA GLU A 6 -42.93 -24.69 3.84
C GLU A 6 -43.05 -23.17 3.64
N LEU A 7 -43.31 -22.72 2.42
CA LEU A 7 -43.63 -21.32 2.11
C LEU A 7 -44.97 -20.85 2.72
N GLN A 8 -45.96 -21.76 2.84
CA GLN A 8 -47.23 -21.46 3.51
C GLN A 8 -47.09 -21.38 5.04
N ALA A 9 -46.28 -22.25 5.65
CA ALA A 9 -45.97 -22.19 7.06
C ALA A 9 -45.19 -20.91 7.43
N GLN A 10 -44.23 -20.49 6.59
CA GLN A 10 -43.48 -19.24 6.78
C GLN A 10 -44.34 -17.99 6.56
N ARG A 11 -45.30 -18.01 5.61
CA ARG A 11 -46.25 -16.89 5.41
C ARG A 11 -47.28 -16.75 6.54
N LEU A 12 -47.70 -17.84 7.19
CA LEU A 12 -48.57 -17.78 8.36
C LEU A 12 -47.84 -17.25 9.60
N SER A 13 -46.56 -17.60 9.77
CA SER A 13 -45.69 -17.05 10.83
C SER A 13 -45.53 -15.53 10.70
N LEU A 14 -45.26 -15.02 9.49
CA LEU A 14 -45.08 -13.58 9.25
C LEU A 14 -46.37 -12.76 9.30
N LYS A 15 -47.53 -13.30 8.87
CA LYS A 15 -48.81 -12.57 8.96
C LYS A 15 -49.30 -12.39 10.39
N THR A 16 -49.00 -13.35 11.26
CA THR A 16 -49.28 -13.22 12.70
C THR A 16 -48.34 -12.20 13.37
N PHE A 17 -47.21 -11.88 12.72
CA PHE A 17 -46.16 -10.98 13.20
C PHE A 17 -46.45 -9.48 12.96
N LEU A 18 -47.41 -9.12 12.08
CA LEU A 18 -47.58 -7.74 11.58
C LEU A 18 -48.95 -7.11 11.86
N THR A 19 -49.86 -7.78 12.58
CA THR A 19 -51.20 -7.23 12.86
C THR A 19 -51.55 -7.29 14.34
N CYS A 20 -51.00 -6.37 15.14
CA CYS A 20 -51.56 -6.01 16.45
C CYS A 20 -51.43 -4.50 16.66
N HIS A 21 -52.57 -3.80 16.65
CA HIS A 21 -52.75 -2.43 17.13
C HIS A 21 -53.66 -2.44 18.37
N PRO A 22 -53.61 -1.40 19.22
CA PRO A 22 -53.46 -1.59 20.66
C PRO A 22 -54.80 -1.59 21.41
N THR A 23 -54.97 -2.57 22.31
CA THR A 23 -55.96 -2.49 23.38
C THR A 23 -55.31 -2.81 24.72
N ASN A 24 -55.69 -2.00 25.72
CA ASN A 24 -54.99 -1.63 26.94
C ASN A 24 -54.91 -2.72 28.04
N THR A 25 -54.70 -3.99 27.70
CA THR A 25 -54.72 -5.10 28.66
C THR A 25 -53.77 -6.25 28.32
N TRP A 26 -52.47 -5.97 28.19
CA TRP A 26 -51.43 -7.01 28.08
C TRP A 26 -50.17 -6.66 28.91
N ARG A 27 -50.34 -6.40 30.20
CA ARG A 27 -49.25 -6.56 31.20
C ARG A 27 -49.21 -8.00 31.68
N ARG A 28 -48.85 -8.94 30.79
CA ARG A 28 -48.46 -10.31 31.15
C ARG A 28 -47.65 -10.96 30.00
N ILE A 29 -46.34 -10.67 30.02
CA ILE A 29 -45.22 -11.60 29.79
C ILE A 29 -45.46 -12.65 28.69
N TYR A 30 -45.29 -12.25 27.42
CA TYR A 30 -44.56 -13.10 26.47
C TYR A 30 -43.14 -12.55 26.44
N MET A 31 -42.27 -13.09 27.28
CA MET A 31 -40.85 -12.79 27.25
C MET A 31 -40.31 -13.34 25.93
N TRP A 32 -40.06 -12.46 24.95
CA TRP A 32 -39.43 -12.86 23.70
C TRP A 32 -38.04 -13.36 24.03
N LYS A 33 -37.76 -14.62 23.68
CA LYS A 33 -36.45 -15.21 23.90
C LYS A 33 -35.52 -14.81 22.75
N PHE A 34 -34.94 -13.63 22.86
CA PHE A 34 -34.07 -13.08 21.82
C PHE A 34 -32.87 -13.98 21.46
N TRP A 35 -32.47 -14.88 22.36
CA TRP A 35 -31.41 -15.86 22.16
C TRP A 35 -31.80 -17.07 21.28
N GLU A 36 -33.10 -17.27 20.98
CA GLU A 36 -33.59 -18.32 20.08
C GLU A 36 -33.66 -17.86 18.62
N ILE A 37 -33.43 -16.57 18.35
CA ILE A 37 -33.42 -16.00 17.01
C ILE A 37 -32.09 -16.35 16.33
N GLU A 38 -32.12 -16.72 15.05
CA GLU A 38 -30.88 -16.90 14.29
C GLU A 38 -30.16 -15.56 14.08
N ARG A 39 -28.82 -15.55 14.13
CA ARG A 39 -27.98 -14.33 14.01
C ARG A 39 -28.41 -13.41 12.87
N ALA A 40 -28.66 -13.98 11.68
CA ALA A 40 -29.04 -13.21 10.49
C ALA A 40 -30.39 -12.49 10.67
N HIS A 41 -31.38 -13.16 11.27
CA HIS A 41 -32.68 -12.57 11.56
C HIS A 41 -32.59 -11.53 12.68
N PHE A 42 -31.81 -11.80 13.73
CA PHE A 42 -31.60 -10.85 14.83
C PHE A 42 -30.95 -9.56 14.32
N LYS A 43 -29.89 -9.69 13.52
CA LYS A 43 -29.24 -8.56 12.84
C LYS A 43 -30.21 -7.77 11.97
N THR A 44 -31.01 -8.45 11.15
CA THR A 44 -32.03 -7.80 10.30
C THR A 44 -33.06 -7.03 11.14
N LEU A 45 -33.50 -7.60 12.27
CA LEU A 45 -34.44 -6.95 13.17
C LEU A 45 -33.83 -5.69 13.80
N LEU A 46 -32.59 -5.76 14.28
CA LEU A 46 -31.83 -4.60 14.76
C LEU A 46 -31.73 -3.52 13.68
N GLU A 47 -31.17 -3.85 12.52
CA GLU A 47 -30.92 -2.89 11.43
C GLU A 47 -32.19 -2.22 10.90
N SER A 48 -33.34 -2.91 11.00
CA SER A 48 -34.66 -2.36 10.64
C SER A 48 -35.29 -1.46 11.71
N GLY A 49 -34.63 -1.25 12.86
CA GLY A 49 -35.13 -0.43 13.98
C GLY A 49 -36.24 -1.09 14.80
N LYS A 50 -36.63 -2.33 14.49
CA LYS A 50 -37.75 -3.03 15.14
C LYS A 50 -37.47 -3.41 16.60
N LEU A 51 -36.22 -3.30 17.03
CA LEU A 51 -35.78 -3.62 18.38
C LEU A 51 -35.36 -2.37 19.19
N ASP A 52 -35.52 -1.16 18.65
CA ASP A 52 -35.07 0.08 19.30
C ASP A 52 -35.74 0.29 20.67
N ASP A 53 -37.05 0.03 20.75
CA ASP A 53 -37.81 0.12 22.01
C ASP A 53 -37.42 -0.97 23.02
N HIS A 54 -36.70 -2.01 22.58
CA HIS A 54 -36.27 -3.14 23.40
C HIS A 54 -34.78 -3.09 23.78
N ILE A 55 -34.04 -2.04 23.42
CA ILE A 55 -32.59 -1.94 23.70
C ILE A 55 -32.29 -2.07 25.20
N GLU A 56 -33.11 -1.46 26.08
CA GLU A 56 -32.95 -1.58 27.53
C GLU A 56 -33.06 -3.04 28.03
N GLU A 57 -34.04 -3.77 27.49
CA GLU A 57 -34.31 -5.16 27.82
C GLU A 57 -33.21 -6.08 27.27
N LEU A 58 -32.81 -5.89 26.01
CA LEU A 58 -31.75 -6.64 25.34
C LEU A 58 -30.42 -6.53 26.10
N TYR A 59 -30.06 -5.34 26.58
CA TYR A 59 -28.87 -5.17 27.42
C TYR A 59 -29.04 -5.75 28.82
N SER A 60 -30.23 -5.68 29.41
CA SER A 60 -30.50 -6.30 30.72
C SER A 60 -30.31 -7.83 30.69
N HIS A 61 -30.63 -8.45 29.55
CA HIS A 61 -30.41 -9.88 29.27
C HIS A 61 -29.16 -10.14 28.42
N PHE A 62 -28.20 -9.21 28.36
CA PHE A 62 -27.03 -9.29 27.49
C PHE A 62 -26.29 -10.63 27.59
N TRP A 63 -26.11 -11.13 28.81
CA TRP A 63 -25.38 -12.36 29.08
C TRP A 63 -26.13 -13.66 28.74
N GLU A 64 -27.43 -13.57 28.40
CA GLU A 64 -28.25 -14.69 27.92
C GLU A 64 -28.18 -14.82 26.39
N LEU A 65 -27.76 -13.76 25.69
CA LEU A 65 -27.58 -13.76 24.25
C LEU A 65 -26.30 -14.53 23.85
N PRO A 66 -26.28 -15.22 22.69
CA PRO A 66 -25.04 -15.76 22.13
C PRO A 66 -24.00 -14.66 21.83
N PRO A 67 -22.68 -14.96 21.84
CA PRO A 67 -21.63 -13.98 21.54
C PRO A 67 -21.82 -13.22 20.23
N SER A 68 -22.30 -13.91 19.19
CA SER A 68 -22.65 -13.29 17.91
C SER A 68 -23.73 -12.21 18.04
N HIS A 69 -24.76 -12.45 18.85
CA HIS A 69 -25.85 -11.50 19.08
C HIS A 69 -25.39 -10.34 19.95
N GLN A 70 -24.57 -10.63 20.96
CA GLN A 70 -23.93 -9.62 21.80
C GLN A 70 -23.08 -8.65 20.97
N TYR A 71 -22.30 -9.18 20.02
CA TYR A 71 -21.52 -8.39 19.07
C TYR A 71 -22.40 -7.50 18.19
N GLU A 72 -23.42 -8.08 17.53
CA GLU A 72 -24.31 -7.32 16.64
C GLU A 72 -25.08 -6.23 17.40
N LEU A 73 -25.55 -6.52 18.61
CA LEU A 73 -26.23 -5.55 19.47
C LEU A 73 -25.32 -4.37 19.80
N VAL A 74 -24.09 -4.63 20.23
CA VAL A 74 -23.13 -3.56 20.55
C VAL A 74 -22.79 -2.74 19.31
N LYS A 75 -22.52 -3.41 18.19
CA LYS A 75 -22.22 -2.74 16.92
C LYS A 75 -23.38 -1.84 16.47
N TYR A 76 -24.61 -2.36 16.49
CA TYR A 76 -25.82 -1.61 16.18
C TYR A 76 -25.96 -0.36 17.06
N SER A 77 -25.83 -0.52 18.38
CA SER A 77 -25.90 0.59 19.33
C SER A 77 -24.83 1.65 19.04
N LYS A 78 -23.60 1.24 18.70
CA LYS A 78 -22.52 2.15 18.31
C LYS A 78 -22.81 2.88 17.00
N ASP A 79 -23.38 2.20 16.01
CA ASP A 79 -23.68 2.76 14.69
C ASP A 79 -24.85 3.75 14.72
N LYS A 80 -25.92 3.43 15.47
CA LYS A 80 -27.13 4.24 15.54
C LYS A 80 -27.15 5.27 16.66
N GLY A 81 -26.24 5.13 17.63
CA GLY A 81 -26.25 5.95 18.84
C GLY A 81 -27.41 5.63 19.79
N ILE A 82 -28.02 4.45 19.66
CA ILE A 82 -29.13 3.98 20.50
C ILE A 82 -28.56 3.05 21.56
N PHE A 83 -28.56 3.51 22.81
CA PHE A 83 -27.96 2.82 23.95
C PHE A 83 -28.98 2.55 25.05
N PRO A 84 -28.75 1.55 25.91
CA PRO A 84 -29.51 1.43 27.14
C PRO A 84 -29.21 2.63 28.05
N SER A 85 -30.00 2.79 29.10
CA SER A 85 -29.72 3.73 30.17
C SER A 85 -28.32 3.48 30.75
N VAL A 86 -27.66 4.56 31.16
CA VAL A 86 -26.34 4.51 31.81
C VAL A 86 -26.37 3.57 33.02
N GLN A 87 -27.47 3.55 33.78
CA GLN A 87 -27.63 2.67 34.94
C GLN A 87 -27.65 1.19 34.54
N THR A 88 -28.39 0.83 33.49
CA THR A 88 -28.45 -0.54 32.98
C THR A 88 -27.09 -1.00 32.46
N PHE A 89 -26.41 -0.18 31.66
CA PHE A 89 -25.08 -0.51 31.16
C PHE A 89 -24.07 -0.74 32.30
N ARG A 90 -24.06 0.16 33.30
CA ARG A 90 -23.20 0.03 34.49
C ARG A 90 -23.46 -1.27 35.25
N LYS A 91 -24.74 -1.62 35.44
CA LYS A 91 -25.14 -2.84 36.15
C LYS A 91 -24.70 -4.10 35.40
N VAL A 92 -24.93 -4.14 34.09
CA VAL A 92 -24.66 -5.30 33.22
C VAL A 92 -23.16 -5.58 33.11
N PHE A 93 -22.35 -4.55 32.86
CA PHE A 93 -20.90 -4.69 32.67
C PHE A 93 -20.07 -4.47 33.94
N LYS A 94 -20.70 -4.06 35.04
CA LYS A 94 -20.07 -3.73 36.32
C LYS A 94 -18.96 -2.68 36.16
N VAL A 95 -19.33 -1.55 35.55
CA VAL A 95 -18.41 -0.43 35.26
C VAL A 95 -18.87 0.86 35.92
N SER A 96 -17.95 1.81 36.04
CA SER A 96 -18.23 3.17 36.45
C SER A 96 -19.15 3.91 35.46
N GLU A 97 -19.82 4.94 35.96
CA GLU A 97 -20.62 5.85 35.14
C GLU A 97 -19.79 6.56 34.08
N GLU A 98 -18.59 6.98 34.46
CA GLU A 98 -17.59 7.58 33.57
C GLU A 98 -17.32 6.68 32.36
N THR A 99 -17.05 5.40 32.57
CA THR A 99 -16.82 4.44 31.48
C THR A 99 -18.06 4.21 30.63
N ALA A 100 -19.25 4.12 31.21
CA ALA A 100 -20.48 3.94 30.45
C ALA A 100 -20.74 5.13 29.51
N VAL A 101 -20.66 6.35 30.04
CA VAL A 101 -20.82 7.59 29.27
C VAL A 101 -19.76 7.70 28.18
N LYS A 102 -18.50 7.38 28.51
CA LYS A 102 -17.39 7.40 27.54
C LYS A 102 -17.58 6.37 26.44
N PHE A 103 -17.98 5.15 26.79
CA PHE A 103 -18.26 4.08 25.83
C PHE A 103 -19.35 4.49 24.82
N PHE A 104 -20.41 5.18 25.27
CA PHE A 104 -21.46 5.66 24.36
C PHE A 104 -20.93 6.69 23.34
N LYS A 105 -20.06 7.60 23.79
CA LYS A 105 -19.54 8.72 22.98
C LYS A 105 -18.38 8.34 22.04
N GLU A 106 -17.46 7.51 22.49
CA GLU A 106 -16.22 7.20 21.74
C GLU A 106 -16.50 6.41 20.46
N LYS A 107 -15.72 6.61 19.40
CA LYS A 107 -15.83 5.78 18.21
C LYS A 107 -15.34 4.35 18.47
N TYR A 108 -15.87 3.40 17.73
CA TYR A 108 -15.37 2.02 17.74
C TYR A 108 -14.48 1.76 16.53
N ILE A 109 -13.67 0.71 16.65
CA ILE A 109 -12.82 0.16 15.58
C ILE A 109 -13.23 -1.30 15.39
N THR A 110 -13.33 -1.75 14.15
CA THR A 110 -13.51 -3.16 13.81
C THR A 110 -12.24 -3.73 13.22
N PHE A 111 -11.97 -4.98 13.56
CA PHE A 111 -10.84 -5.73 13.02
C PHE A 111 -11.14 -7.22 13.11
N SER A 112 -10.38 -8.00 12.36
CA SER A 112 -10.50 -9.45 12.34
C SER A 112 -9.18 -10.11 12.67
N PHE A 113 -9.25 -11.35 13.16
CA PHE A 113 -8.05 -12.14 13.44
C PHE A 113 -8.31 -13.63 13.28
N PRO A 114 -7.27 -14.39 12.90
CA PRO A 114 -7.43 -15.81 12.65
C PRO A 114 -7.29 -16.62 13.95
N VAL A 115 -8.19 -17.57 14.13
CA VAL A 115 -8.19 -18.58 15.19
C VAL A 115 -8.15 -19.97 14.56
N VAL A 116 -7.79 -20.97 15.35
CA VAL A 116 -7.83 -22.39 14.93
C VAL A 116 -8.85 -23.09 15.81
N LEU A 117 -9.82 -23.72 15.18
CA LEU A 117 -10.87 -24.49 15.82
C LEU A 117 -10.34 -25.83 16.33
N SER A 118 -11.12 -26.49 17.18
CA SER A 118 -10.77 -27.80 17.74
C SER A 118 -10.62 -28.90 16.68
N ASN A 119 -11.25 -28.75 15.52
CA ASN A 119 -11.12 -29.64 14.36
C ASN A 119 -9.86 -29.35 13.50
N GLY A 120 -9.05 -28.35 13.87
CA GLY A 120 -7.86 -27.93 13.13
C GLY A 120 -8.13 -26.97 11.97
N GLU A 121 -9.38 -26.55 11.74
CA GLU A 121 -9.71 -25.58 10.71
C GLU A 121 -9.47 -24.14 11.20
N GLY A 122 -8.96 -23.30 10.30
CA GLY A 122 -8.82 -21.86 10.57
C GLY A 122 -10.15 -21.15 10.37
N GLU A 123 -10.53 -20.31 11.33
CA GLU A 123 -11.69 -19.41 11.25
C GLU A 123 -11.26 -17.95 11.49
N LEU A 124 -11.98 -17.01 10.89
CA LEU A 124 -11.80 -15.59 11.12
C LEU A 124 -12.85 -15.11 12.14
N ILE A 125 -12.39 -14.50 13.23
CA ILE A 125 -13.27 -13.88 14.23
C ILE A 125 -13.25 -12.37 14.03
N GLU A 126 -14.43 -11.77 14.02
CA GLU A 126 -14.60 -10.32 13.98
C GLU A 126 -14.62 -9.76 15.41
N ALA A 127 -13.99 -8.60 15.57
CA ALA A 127 -13.94 -7.88 16.83
C ALA A 127 -14.33 -6.42 16.66
N LEU A 128 -14.95 -5.88 17.70
CA LEU A 128 -15.25 -4.46 17.86
C LEU A 128 -14.57 -3.98 19.12
N ALA A 129 -13.76 -2.92 19.01
CA ALA A 129 -13.04 -2.35 20.15
C ALA A 129 -13.33 -0.85 20.35
N VAL A 130 -13.29 -0.41 21.61
CA VAL A 130 -13.41 1.00 22.02
C VAL A 130 -12.26 1.33 22.97
N LYS A 131 -11.49 2.37 22.64
CA LYS A 131 -10.26 2.75 23.34
C LYS A 131 -10.50 3.66 24.56
N ASN A 132 -9.46 3.79 25.39
CA ASN A 132 -9.32 4.81 26.44
C ASN A 132 -10.42 4.78 27.52
N LEU A 133 -10.95 3.61 27.87
CA LEU A 133 -11.90 3.47 28.98
C LEU A 133 -11.16 3.33 30.32
N LYS A 134 -11.88 3.33 31.45
CA LYS A 134 -11.25 3.07 32.76
C LYS A 134 -11.22 1.57 33.09
N GLU A 135 -12.31 0.87 32.79
CA GLU A 135 -12.44 -0.58 32.97
C GLU A 135 -12.25 -1.34 31.66
N VAL A 136 -12.00 -2.64 31.77
CA VAL A 136 -11.95 -3.56 30.62
C VAL A 136 -13.28 -4.27 30.49
N ILE A 137 -13.89 -4.15 29.31
CA ILE A 137 -15.19 -4.76 28.98
C ILE A 137 -14.99 -5.78 27.86
N THR A 138 -15.61 -6.96 28.01
CA THR A 138 -15.68 -7.96 26.94
C THR A 138 -16.91 -8.83 27.10
N ASN A 139 -17.43 -9.36 26.00
CA ASN A 139 -18.53 -10.34 26.02
C ASN A 139 -18.07 -11.78 26.30
N LEU A 140 -16.77 -12.07 26.17
CA LEU A 140 -16.24 -13.41 26.39
C LEU A 140 -15.59 -13.53 27.78
N LYS A 141 -16.30 -14.16 28.71
CA LYS A 141 -15.83 -14.31 30.12
C LYS A 141 -14.59 -15.19 30.23
N ASN A 142 -14.46 -16.21 29.39
CA ASN A 142 -13.35 -17.17 29.36
C ASN A 142 -12.00 -16.50 29.04
N ILE A 143 -11.99 -15.43 28.23
CA ILE A 143 -10.76 -14.74 27.84
C ILE A 143 -10.44 -13.50 28.69
N LYS A 144 -11.31 -13.10 29.62
CA LYS A 144 -11.15 -11.86 30.41
C LYS A 144 -9.78 -11.75 31.09
N ARG A 145 -9.26 -12.85 31.63
CA ARG A 145 -7.91 -12.90 32.25
C ARG A 145 -6.79 -12.61 31.26
N HIS A 146 -6.99 -12.96 29.99
CA HIS A 146 -6.04 -12.75 28.90
C HIS A 146 -6.06 -11.30 28.37
N LEU A 147 -6.97 -10.44 28.85
CA LEU A 147 -6.97 -9.00 28.54
C LEU A 147 -6.05 -8.18 29.45
N ASN A 148 -5.63 -8.73 30.59
CA ASN A 148 -4.79 -8.01 31.56
C ASN A 148 -3.44 -7.54 30.97
N PRO A 149 -2.70 -8.34 30.17
CA PRO A 149 -1.48 -7.87 29.53
C PRO A 149 -1.70 -6.63 28.65
N ILE A 150 -2.79 -6.60 27.87
CA ILE A 150 -3.15 -5.47 27.01
C ILE A 150 -3.44 -4.22 27.87
N LYS A 151 -4.23 -4.37 28.94
CA LYS A 151 -4.58 -3.26 29.84
C LYS A 151 -3.33 -2.66 30.49
N GLU A 152 -2.41 -3.52 30.97
CA GLU A 152 -1.18 -3.08 31.63
C GLU A 152 -0.24 -2.38 30.65
N PHE A 153 -0.13 -2.89 29.42
CA PHE A 153 0.66 -2.24 28.37
C PHE A 153 0.10 -0.86 27.99
N LEU A 154 -1.20 -0.79 27.68
CA LEU A 154 -1.86 0.46 27.29
C LEU A 154 -2.01 1.47 28.44
N LYS A 155 -1.85 1.03 29.69
CA LYS A 155 -2.09 1.82 30.92
C LYS A 155 -3.49 2.44 31.00
N THR A 156 -4.43 1.90 30.23
CA THR A 156 -5.82 2.34 30.17
C THR A 156 -6.74 1.14 29.92
N GLY A 157 -8.01 1.28 30.28
CA GLY A 157 -9.04 0.31 29.96
C GLY A 157 -9.53 0.43 28.52
N PHE A 158 -10.30 -0.55 28.08
CA PHE A 158 -10.86 -0.62 26.74
C PHE A 158 -12.04 -1.61 26.71
N ALA A 159 -12.88 -1.51 25.71
CA ALA A 159 -13.88 -2.54 25.44
C ALA A 159 -13.45 -3.36 24.22
N VAL A 160 -13.69 -4.66 24.23
CA VAL A 160 -13.54 -5.53 23.05
C VAL A 160 -14.62 -6.61 23.03
N PHE A 161 -15.39 -6.65 21.95
CA PHE A 161 -16.49 -7.58 21.74
C PHE A 161 -16.21 -8.45 20.51
N PHE A 162 -16.47 -9.74 20.62
CA PHE A 162 -16.17 -10.73 19.58
C PHE A 162 -17.45 -11.38 19.07
N ASP A 163 -17.51 -11.68 17.77
CA ASP A 163 -18.70 -12.25 17.14
C ASP A 163 -18.80 -13.79 17.25
N GLY A 164 -17.77 -14.45 17.77
CA GLY A 164 -17.71 -15.89 17.99
C GLY A 164 -16.88 -16.26 19.22
N GLU A 165 -17.04 -17.49 19.69
CA GLU A 165 -16.22 -18.06 20.76
C GLU A 165 -14.90 -18.61 20.20
N PHE A 166 -13.83 -18.47 20.96
CA PHE A 166 -12.53 -19.05 20.64
C PHE A 166 -11.71 -19.29 21.90
N ALA A 167 -10.59 -20.00 21.75
CA ALA A 167 -9.64 -20.27 22.81
C ALA A 167 -8.25 -19.73 22.47
N GLY A 168 -7.40 -19.61 23.49
CA GLY A 168 -6.01 -19.16 23.35
C GLY A 168 -5.83 -17.65 23.42
N THR A 169 -4.63 -17.20 23.04
CA THR A 169 -4.16 -15.81 23.21
C THR A 169 -3.79 -15.13 21.90
N SER A 170 -4.06 -15.75 20.74
CA SER A 170 -3.72 -15.23 19.41
C SER A 170 -4.37 -13.89 19.07
N PHE A 171 -5.48 -13.56 19.73
CA PHE A 171 -6.22 -12.32 19.57
C PHE A 171 -5.57 -11.11 20.24
N GLN A 172 -4.60 -11.32 21.15
CA GLN A 172 -4.05 -10.23 21.96
C GLN A 172 -3.28 -9.21 21.12
N LEU A 173 -2.43 -9.68 20.20
CA LEU A 173 -1.67 -8.81 19.29
C LEU A 173 -2.59 -7.96 18.38
N PRO A 174 -3.52 -8.53 17.60
CA PRO A 174 -4.41 -7.72 16.77
C PRO A 174 -5.26 -6.75 17.60
N THR A 175 -5.68 -7.13 18.81
CA THR A 175 -6.43 -6.24 19.72
C THR A 175 -5.59 -5.04 20.16
N VAL A 176 -4.36 -5.26 20.64
CA VAL A 176 -3.52 -4.14 21.10
C VAL A 176 -3.10 -3.24 19.95
N LEU A 177 -2.80 -3.80 18.77
CA LEU A 177 -2.43 -3.02 17.60
C LEU A 177 -3.58 -2.09 17.21
N ASN A 178 -4.80 -2.59 17.09
CA ASN A 178 -5.96 -1.76 16.72
C ASN A 178 -6.30 -0.70 17.78
N LEU A 179 -5.93 -0.91 19.04
CA LEU A 179 -6.13 0.08 20.11
C LEU A 179 -5.03 1.14 20.17
N TYR A 180 -3.84 0.89 19.61
CA TYR A 180 -2.62 1.65 19.87
C TYR A 180 -1.93 2.24 18.62
N VAL A 181 -2.12 1.62 17.47
CA VAL A 181 -1.51 1.99 16.18
C VAL A 181 -2.60 2.56 15.28
N GLU A 182 -2.33 3.71 14.63
CA GLU A 182 -3.34 4.42 13.84
C GLU A 182 -3.41 3.93 12.40
N ASN A 183 -2.26 3.58 11.80
CA ASN A 183 -2.14 3.28 10.38
C ASN A 183 -1.77 1.81 10.13
N LEU A 184 -2.61 0.89 10.58
CA LEU A 184 -2.40 -0.54 10.33
C LEU A 184 -2.75 -0.93 8.90
N SER A 185 -1.95 -1.82 8.32
CA SER A 185 -2.23 -2.37 6.99
C SER A 185 -3.54 -3.16 6.98
N GLN A 186 -4.36 -2.92 5.96
CA GLN A 186 -5.65 -3.59 5.75
C GLN A 186 -5.52 -4.92 5.00
N ASP A 187 -4.38 -5.15 4.33
CA ASP A 187 -4.08 -6.40 3.61
C ASP A 187 -3.47 -7.49 4.50
N ALA A 188 -3.42 -7.25 5.82
CA ALA A 188 -2.66 -8.03 6.78
C ALA A 188 -3.53 -8.50 7.96
N LEU A 189 -3.37 -9.77 8.31
CA LEU A 189 -3.88 -10.36 9.54
C LEU A 189 -2.73 -10.53 10.54
N PHE A 190 -2.97 -10.10 11.78
CA PHE A 190 -2.01 -10.25 12.87
C PHE A 190 -2.43 -11.39 13.80
N THR A 191 -1.46 -12.15 14.29
CA THR A 191 -1.69 -13.20 15.30
C THR A 191 -0.54 -13.18 16.30
N GLY A 192 -0.85 -13.35 17.58
CA GLY A 192 0.20 -13.39 18.60
C GLY A 192 -0.32 -13.09 20.00
N ALA A 193 0.46 -13.54 20.99
CA ALA A 193 0.26 -13.18 22.37
C ALA A 193 1.18 -12.01 22.73
N ILE A 194 0.80 -11.22 23.74
CA ILE A 194 1.64 -10.15 24.28
C ILE A 194 1.80 -10.30 25.78
N ASP A 195 2.93 -9.84 26.31
CA ASP A 195 3.08 -9.63 27.74
C ASP A 195 2.75 -8.20 28.16
N LYS A 196 2.87 -7.93 29.47
CA LYS A 196 2.54 -6.65 30.11
C LYS A 196 3.47 -5.50 29.67
N LYS A 197 4.63 -5.83 29.07
CA LYS A 197 5.60 -4.88 28.52
C LYS A 197 5.46 -4.74 27.00
N GLY A 198 4.47 -5.38 26.38
CA GLY A 198 4.26 -5.36 24.94
C GLY A 198 5.22 -6.25 24.15
N LYS A 199 5.94 -7.18 24.80
CA LYS A 199 6.75 -8.17 24.06
C LYS A 199 5.84 -9.18 23.37
N ILE A 200 6.11 -9.43 22.10
CA ILE A 200 5.31 -10.31 21.25
C ILE A 200 5.80 -11.75 21.41
N LYS A 201 4.85 -12.69 21.45
CA LYS A 201 5.11 -14.12 21.62
C LYS A 201 4.36 -14.91 20.55
N SER A 202 5.01 -15.97 20.08
CA SER A 202 4.42 -16.95 19.18
C SER A 202 3.21 -17.64 19.81
N VAL A 203 2.33 -18.11 18.93
CA VAL A 203 1.10 -18.83 19.25
C VAL A 203 0.98 -20.04 18.34
N ASP A 204 0.19 -21.02 18.74
CA ASP A 204 0.01 -22.25 17.98
C ASP A 204 -0.84 -22.04 16.71
N GLY A 205 -0.79 -23.03 15.83
CA GLY A 205 -1.63 -23.11 14.63
C GLY A 205 -1.27 -22.10 13.54
N ILE A 206 0.00 -21.69 13.43
CA ILE A 206 0.45 -20.70 12.45
C ILE A 206 0.18 -21.16 11.01
N GLU A 207 0.41 -22.44 10.71
CA GLU A 207 0.22 -22.98 9.36
C GLU A 207 -1.25 -22.96 8.92
N GLU A 208 -2.17 -23.30 9.82
CA GLU A 208 -3.62 -23.26 9.58
C GLU A 208 -4.10 -21.82 9.35
N LYS A 209 -3.61 -20.88 10.18
CA LYS A 209 -3.91 -19.44 10.03
C LYS A 209 -3.34 -18.88 8.73
N LYS A 210 -2.17 -19.35 8.31
CA LYS A 210 -1.52 -18.94 7.05
C LYS A 210 -2.29 -19.45 5.84
N LYS A 211 -2.78 -20.70 5.89
CA LYS A 211 -3.69 -21.26 4.88
C LYS A 211 -4.98 -20.45 4.77
N LEU A 212 -5.57 -20.07 5.91
CA LEU A 212 -6.76 -19.22 5.95
C LEU A 212 -6.50 -17.85 5.32
N ALA A 213 -5.43 -17.16 5.74
CA ALA A 213 -5.07 -15.84 5.21
C ALA A 213 -4.90 -15.90 3.68
N LYS A 214 -4.16 -16.89 3.18
CA LYS A 214 -3.99 -17.12 1.73
C LYS A 214 -5.31 -17.35 1.00
N LYS A 215 -6.24 -18.12 1.58
CA LYS A 215 -7.58 -18.36 1.01
C LYS A 215 -8.39 -17.07 0.89
N LEU A 216 -8.16 -16.11 1.80
CA LEU A 216 -8.83 -14.81 1.84
C LEU A 216 -8.11 -13.73 1.03
N GLY A 217 -6.99 -14.04 0.36
CA GLY A 217 -6.16 -13.04 -0.32
C GLY A 217 -5.40 -12.11 0.64
N LEU A 218 -5.32 -12.47 1.92
CA LEU A 218 -4.66 -11.68 2.97
C LEU A 218 -3.30 -12.28 3.34
N ARG A 219 -2.42 -11.43 3.87
CA ARG A 219 -1.13 -11.85 4.40
C ARG A 219 -1.20 -12.07 5.91
N LEU A 220 -0.69 -13.20 6.40
CA LEU A 220 -0.50 -13.40 7.83
C LEU A 220 0.85 -12.80 8.26
N VAL A 221 0.84 -11.91 9.24
CA VAL A 221 2.04 -11.42 9.91
C VAL A 221 2.37 -12.38 11.06
N GLU A 222 3.42 -13.17 10.87
CA GLU A 222 3.83 -14.17 11.85
C GLU A 222 4.56 -13.52 13.05
N PRO A 223 4.21 -13.88 14.29
CA PRO A 223 4.78 -13.27 15.49
C PRO A 223 6.31 -13.44 15.64
N TYR A 224 6.91 -14.42 14.97
CA TYR A 224 8.36 -14.65 15.00
C TYR A 224 9.18 -13.47 14.45
N TYR A 225 8.63 -12.70 13.51
CA TYR A 225 9.30 -11.54 12.93
C TYR A 225 9.15 -10.27 13.78
N LEU A 226 8.47 -10.36 14.93
CA LEU A 226 8.03 -9.22 15.72
C LEU A 226 8.66 -9.25 17.10
N SER A 227 9.26 -8.13 17.51
CA SER A 227 9.90 -7.97 18.82
C SER A 227 8.91 -7.43 19.86
N THR A 228 8.46 -6.20 19.67
CA THR A 228 7.54 -5.52 20.58
C THR A 228 6.43 -4.78 19.84
N VAL A 229 5.34 -4.49 20.55
CA VAL A 229 4.24 -3.67 20.04
C VAL A 229 4.70 -2.23 19.75
N ASP A 230 5.62 -1.69 20.54
CA ASP A 230 6.18 -0.35 20.32
C ASP A 230 7.02 -0.28 19.03
N ASP A 231 7.77 -1.34 18.70
CA ASP A 231 8.50 -1.41 17.42
C ASP A 231 7.55 -1.40 16.21
N LEU A 232 6.40 -2.06 16.34
CA LEU A 232 5.37 -2.05 15.30
C LEU A 232 4.71 -0.68 15.18
N LYS A 233 4.40 -0.05 16.30
CA LYS A 233 3.90 1.33 16.31
C LYS A 233 4.89 2.27 15.62
N ALA A 234 6.17 2.20 15.99
CA ALA A 234 7.23 3.00 15.39
C ALA A 234 7.35 2.77 13.88
N TRP A 235 7.15 1.53 13.41
CA TRP A 235 7.11 1.21 11.98
C TRP A 235 5.92 1.87 11.30
N PHE A 236 4.69 1.54 11.70
CA PHE A 236 3.47 2.01 11.01
C PHE A 236 3.26 3.54 11.10
N ASP A 237 3.72 4.16 12.18
CA ASP A 237 3.63 5.60 12.38
C ASP A 237 4.84 6.36 11.84
N ALA A 238 5.80 5.69 11.18
CA ALA A 238 6.98 6.34 10.60
C ALA A 238 6.57 7.48 9.66
N GLU A 239 7.36 8.57 9.68
CA GLU A 239 7.17 9.71 8.78
C GLU A 239 7.65 9.41 7.37
N SER A 240 8.69 8.56 7.25
CA SER A 240 9.21 8.12 5.96
C SER A 240 9.80 6.71 6.02
N TYR A 241 9.83 6.04 4.87
CA TYR A 241 10.40 4.71 4.69
C TYR A 241 11.46 4.71 3.59
N ASP A 242 12.65 4.22 3.89
CA ASP A 242 13.69 4.03 2.89
C ASP A 242 13.43 2.76 2.09
N VAL A 243 13.11 2.92 0.81
CA VAL A 243 12.73 1.80 -0.06
C VAL A 243 13.81 1.58 -1.12
N PRO A 244 14.45 0.40 -1.15
CA PRO A 244 15.39 0.06 -2.20
C PRO A 244 14.66 -0.35 -3.48
N LEU A 245 15.06 0.26 -4.59
CA LEU A 245 14.61 -0.08 -5.92
C LEU A 245 15.83 -0.37 -6.79
N TYR A 246 16.17 -1.65 -6.89
CA TYR A 246 17.31 -2.11 -7.67
C TYR A 246 16.85 -2.79 -8.97
N ILE A 247 17.46 -2.42 -10.09
CA ILE A 247 17.18 -2.99 -11.40
C ILE A 247 18.50 -3.47 -11.99
N THR A 248 18.57 -4.72 -12.43
CA THR A 248 19.82 -5.30 -12.93
C THR A 248 19.59 -6.23 -14.11
N ARG A 249 20.52 -6.16 -15.08
CA ARG A 249 20.63 -7.13 -16.18
C ARG A 249 21.24 -8.47 -15.75
N THR A 250 21.87 -8.51 -14.58
CA THR A 250 22.54 -9.70 -14.04
C THR A 250 21.48 -10.72 -13.61
N LYS A 251 21.37 -11.84 -14.33
CA LYS A 251 20.40 -12.91 -14.03
C LYS A 251 20.82 -13.78 -12.85
N ASP A 252 22.09 -14.15 -12.83
CA ASP A 252 22.70 -15.01 -11.82
C ASP A 252 23.67 -14.19 -10.96
N SER A 253 23.72 -14.42 -9.65
CA SER A 253 24.64 -13.74 -8.71
C SER A 253 24.38 -12.24 -8.49
N TRP A 254 23.16 -11.76 -8.75
CA TRP A 254 22.76 -10.37 -8.46
C TRP A 254 22.80 -10.03 -6.97
N GLU A 255 22.78 -11.03 -6.09
CA GLU A 255 22.75 -10.88 -4.63
C GLU A 255 23.96 -10.08 -4.12
N GLY A 256 25.14 -10.26 -4.74
CA GLY A 256 26.34 -9.50 -4.42
C GLY A 256 26.20 -8.02 -4.80
N GLU A 257 25.68 -7.74 -6.00
CA GLU A 257 25.41 -6.38 -6.48
C GLU A 257 24.38 -5.68 -5.59
N PHE A 258 23.30 -6.39 -5.26
CA PHE A 258 22.23 -5.88 -4.41
C PHE A 258 22.71 -5.61 -2.99
N LYS A 259 23.52 -6.50 -2.39
CA LYS A 259 24.14 -6.25 -1.08
C LYS A 259 25.06 -5.03 -1.11
N SER A 260 25.83 -4.83 -2.18
CA SER A 260 26.66 -3.63 -2.33
C SER A 260 25.82 -2.35 -2.40
N PHE A 261 24.72 -2.39 -3.15
CA PHE A 261 23.75 -1.30 -3.22
C PHE A 261 23.13 -1.00 -1.86
N LEU A 262 22.62 -2.01 -1.15
CA LEU A 262 22.03 -1.85 0.18
C LEU A 262 23.01 -1.21 1.17
N ARG A 263 24.28 -1.64 1.18
CA ARG A 263 25.34 -1.01 1.99
C ARG A 263 25.50 0.48 1.69
N ALA A 264 25.41 0.88 0.43
CA ALA A 264 25.49 2.29 0.05
C ALA A 264 24.25 3.10 0.46
N THR A 265 23.08 2.45 0.53
CA THR A 265 21.85 3.09 1.02
C THR A 265 21.79 3.20 2.55
N GLY A 266 22.49 2.33 3.27
CA GLY A 266 22.36 2.17 4.72
C GLY A 266 21.14 1.34 5.14
N ILE A 267 20.36 0.80 4.20
CA ILE A 267 19.20 -0.04 4.48
C ILE A 267 19.68 -1.40 5.00
N SER A 268 19.23 -1.78 6.20
CA SER A 268 19.58 -3.05 6.84
C SER A 268 18.71 -4.22 6.38
N GLU A 269 19.18 -5.45 6.59
CA GLU A 269 18.37 -6.66 6.35
C GLU A 269 17.10 -6.70 7.21
N GLU A 270 17.14 -6.11 8.41
CA GLU A 270 15.97 -5.97 9.28
C GLU A 270 14.92 -5.03 8.66
N GLN A 271 15.35 -3.89 8.09
CA GLN A 271 14.44 -2.97 7.40
C GLN A 271 13.80 -3.62 6.17
N LEU A 272 14.57 -4.38 5.39
CA LEU A 272 14.03 -5.17 4.27
C LEU A 272 12.98 -6.16 4.73
N THR A 273 13.31 -6.93 5.78
CA THR A 273 12.38 -7.92 6.35
C THR A 273 11.10 -7.24 6.82
N LYS A 274 11.17 -6.03 7.41
CA LYS A 274 9.99 -5.27 7.80
C LYS A 274 9.17 -4.78 6.58
N LEU A 275 9.80 -4.31 5.51
CA LEU A 275 9.09 -3.97 4.26
C LEU A 275 8.32 -5.17 3.70
N GLU A 276 8.93 -6.35 3.70
CA GLU A 276 8.32 -7.60 3.21
C GLU A 276 7.22 -8.10 4.16
N VAL A 277 7.53 -8.23 5.44
CA VAL A 277 6.68 -8.91 6.42
C VAL A 277 5.63 -8.01 7.05
N LEU A 278 5.84 -6.70 7.14
CA LEU A 278 4.85 -5.77 7.70
C LEU A 278 4.06 -5.06 6.61
N SER A 279 4.74 -4.63 5.54
CA SER A 279 4.12 -3.89 4.44
C SER A 279 3.78 -4.75 3.22
N GLY A 280 4.24 -6.00 3.16
CA GLY A 280 3.94 -6.90 2.03
C GLY A 280 4.57 -6.46 0.72
N LEU A 281 5.73 -5.78 0.76
CA LEU A 281 6.42 -5.28 -0.42
C LEU A 281 7.46 -6.28 -0.92
N GLU A 282 7.58 -6.41 -2.24
CA GLU A 282 8.68 -7.17 -2.84
C GLU A 282 9.94 -6.31 -2.90
N THR A 283 10.99 -6.70 -2.17
CA THR A 283 12.24 -5.92 -2.07
C THR A 283 13.37 -6.44 -2.95
N LYS A 284 13.22 -7.63 -3.56
CA LYS A 284 14.24 -8.17 -4.48
C LYS A 284 14.39 -7.30 -5.73
N PRO A 285 15.54 -7.35 -6.41
CA PRO A 285 15.72 -6.61 -7.64
C PRO A 285 14.74 -6.97 -8.75
N ILE A 286 14.50 -6.02 -9.65
CA ILE A 286 13.89 -6.28 -10.95
C ILE A 286 14.98 -6.79 -11.88
N ILE A 287 14.94 -8.08 -12.19
CA ILE A 287 15.92 -8.74 -13.06
C ILE A 287 15.46 -8.62 -14.52
N THR A 288 16.23 -7.91 -15.34
CA THR A 288 15.85 -7.63 -16.73
C THR A 288 16.46 -8.62 -17.72
N GLY A 289 17.65 -9.16 -17.42
CA GLY A 289 18.42 -9.92 -18.39
C GLY A 289 18.78 -9.08 -19.62
N GLN A 290 18.79 -9.74 -20.79
CA GLN A 290 18.93 -9.04 -22.07
C GLN A 290 17.56 -8.54 -22.53
N LEU A 291 17.44 -7.22 -22.73
CA LEU A 291 16.20 -6.59 -23.19
C LEU A 291 16.09 -6.69 -24.72
N THR A 292 15.08 -7.40 -25.20
CA THR A 292 14.71 -7.54 -26.62
C THR A 292 13.20 -7.66 -26.75
N GLY A 293 12.62 -7.10 -27.83
CA GLY A 293 11.17 -7.14 -28.07
C GLY A 293 10.34 -6.72 -26.85
N ASP A 294 9.33 -7.52 -26.50
CA ASP A 294 8.39 -7.26 -25.41
C ASP A 294 9.03 -7.19 -24.00
N ALA A 295 10.29 -7.62 -23.84
CA ALA A 295 10.99 -7.56 -22.56
C ALA A 295 11.11 -6.11 -22.04
N TRP A 296 11.22 -5.13 -22.93
CA TRP A 296 11.25 -3.71 -22.56
C TRP A 296 9.96 -3.28 -21.84
N GLU A 297 8.81 -3.56 -22.44
CA GLU A 297 7.52 -3.22 -21.85
C GLU A 297 7.23 -4.01 -20.58
N ASN A 298 7.60 -5.29 -20.52
CA ASN A 298 7.38 -6.14 -19.35
C ASN A 298 8.13 -5.65 -18.12
N VAL A 299 9.40 -5.24 -18.27
CA VAL A 299 10.18 -4.64 -17.18
C VAL A 299 9.56 -3.31 -16.72
N LEU A 300 9.06 -2.49 -17.65
CA LEU A 300 8.40 -1.23 -17.32
C LEU A 300 7.05 -1.43 -16.60
N LYS A 301 6.28 -2.45 -16.99
CA LYS A 301 5.05 -2.87 -16.28
C LYS A 301 5.36 -3.33 -14.86
N GLU A 302 6.38 -4.17 -14.68
CA GLU A 302 6.81 -4.65 -13.36
C GLU A 302 7.30 -3.50 -12.47
N PHE A 303 8.13 -2.60 -13.01
CA PHE A 303 8.56 -1.40 -12.29
C PHE A 303 7.35 -0.56 -11.86
N TRP A 304 6.42 -0.29 -12.79
CA TRP A 304 5.25 0.55 -12.49
C TRP A 304 4.34 -0.08 -11.43
N LYS A 305 4.11 -1.39 -11.53
CA LYS A 305 3.37 -2.17 -10.53
C LYS A 305 4.00 -2.00 -9.14
N ARG A 306 5.29 -2.32 -8.99
CA ARG A 306 5.99 -2.24 -7.69
C ARG A 306 6.04 -0.82 -7.15
N PHE A 307 6.28 0.16 -8.02
CA PHE A 307 6.27 1.57 -7.66
C PHE A 307 4.90 1.97 -7.08
N LYS A 308 3.80 1.65 -7.75
CA LYS A 308 2.44 1.97 -7.29
C LYS A 308 2.00 1.21 -6.05
N GLU A 309 2.31 -0.07 -5.97
CA GLU A 309 2.08 -0.88 -4.78
C GLU A 309 2.80 -0.29 -3.57
N THR A 310 4.03 0.20 -3.76
CA THR A 310 4.81 0.86 -2.70
C THR A 310 4.16 2.16 -2.24
N GLU A 311 3.79 3.06 -3.16
CA GLU A 311 3.10 4.32 -2.83
C GLU A 311 1.80 4.06 -2.04
N GLN A 312 1.03 3.04 -2.45
CA GLN A 312 -0.22 2.67 -1.81
C GLN A 312 0.01 2.11 -0.39
N LYS A 313 0.88 1.10 -0.26
CA LYS A 313 1.12 0.37 0.99
C LYS A 313 1.85 1.18 2.05
N LEU A 314 2.64 2.17 1.63
CA LEU A 314 3.37 3.07 2.53
C LEU A 314 2.70 4.45 2.65
N HIS A 315 1.47 4.60 2.16
CA HIS A 315 0.68 5.83 2.24
C HIS A 315 1.43 7.07 1.75
N ASN A 316 2.18 6.95 0.65
CA ASN A 316 2.98 8.01 0.05
C ASN A 316 4.14 8.54 0.92
N LYS A 317 4.61 7.76 1.90
CA LYS A 317 5.71 8.12 2.81
C LYS A 317 7.06 7.53 2.40
N GLU A 318 7.16 6.93 1.23
CA GLU A 318 8.40 6.31 0.77
C GLU A 318 9.43 7.34 0.26
N ARG A 319 10.71 7.07 0.57
CA ARG A 319 11.88 7.68 -0.05
C ARG A 319 12.58 6.60 -0.87
N PHE A 320 12.52 6.73 -2.19
CA PHE A 320 13.12 5.74 -3.08
C PHE A 320 14.64 5.92 -3.15
N HIS A 321 15.35 4.82 -2.92
CA HIS A 321 16.76 4.64 -3.23
C HIS A 321 16.85 3.83 -4.52
N ILE A 322 17.36 4.42 -5.59
CA ILE A 322 17.27 3.84 -6.94
C ILE A 322 18.66 3.54 -7.46
N ALA A 323 18.88 2.34 -7.99
CA ALA A 323 20.03 2.07 -8.84
C ALA A 323 19.67 1.14 -9.99
N ILE A 324 20.25 1.42 -11.17
CA ILE A 324 19.96 0.71 -12.41
C ILE A 324 21.27 0.25 -13.03
N ASN A 325 21.53 -1.06 -12.98
CA ASN A 325 22.53 -1.75 -13.78
C ASN A 325 21.88 -2.19 -15.11
N GLY A 326 21.72 -1.23 -16.02
CA GLY A 326 21.00 -1.41 -17.28
C GLY A 326 21.24 -0.27 -18.27
N PRO A 327 20.64 -0.34 -19.47
CA PRO A 327 20.84 0.68 -20.50
C PRO A 327 20.20 2.03 -20.11
N ALA A 328 20.83 3.12 -20.55
CA ALA A 328 20.32 4.49 -20.34
C ALA A 328 18.88 4.68 -20.86
N VAL A 329 18.51 3.97 -21.92
CA VAL A 329 17.16 3.94 -22.49
C VAL A 329 16.12 3.43 -21.49
N LEU A 330 16.43 2.36 -20.75
CA LEU A 330 15.54 1.86 -19.70
C LEU A 330 15.42 2.90 -18.59
N ALA A 331 16.53 3.48 -18.17
CA ALA A 331 16.54 4.49 -17.10
C ALA A 331 15.71 5.72 -17.48
N PHE A 332 15.80 6.20 -18.72
CA PHE A 332 14.96 7.28 -19.23
C PHE A 332 13.47 6.93 -19.17
N ALA A 333 13.09 5.76 -19.69
CA ALA A 333 11.69 5.31 -19.67
C ALA A 333 11.15 5.16 -18.23
N ILE A 334 11.97 4.64 -17.31
CA ILE A 334 11.63 4.56 -15.89
C ILE A 334 11.50 5.95 -15.28
N GLY A 335 12.37 6.91 -15.64
CA GLY A 335 12.23 8.30 -15.22
C GLY A 335 10.89 8.90 -15.62
N VAL A 336 10.49 8.69 -16.88
CA VAL A 336 9.17 9.12 -17.40
C VAL A 336 8.01 8.54 -16.58
N LEU A 337 8.10 7.25 -16.24
CA LEU A 337 7.10 6.57 -15.41
C LEU A 337 7.10 7.11 -13.98
N PHE A 338 8.28 7.13 -13.33
CA PHE A 338 8.48 7.52 -11.94
C PHE A 338 7.72 8.81 -11.64
N GLY A 339 7.96 9.86 -12.43
CA GLY A 339 7.06 11.02 -12.58
C GLY A 339 6.59 11.69 -11.28
N SER A 340 7.22 11.37 -10.15
CA SER A 340 6.82 11.71 -8.80
C SER A 340 7.31 13.11 -8.46
N GLN A 341 6.61 13.80 -7.56
CA GLN A 341 7.13 15.03 -6.96
C GLN A 341 7.96 14.73 -5.69
N LYS A 342 8.08 13.45 -5.30
CA LYS A 342 8.73 13.03 -4.05
C LYS A 342 10.25 13.02 -4.17
N PRO A 343 10.96 13.30 -3.06
CA PRO A 343 12.41 13.16 -2.98
C PRO A 343 12.86 11.72 -3.31
N PHE A 344 14.04 11.59 -3.93
CA PHE A 344 14.68 10.30 -4.15
C PHE A 344 16.21 10.43 -4.12
N VAL A 345 16.89 9.30 -3.99
CA VAL A 345 18.34 9.21 -4.11
C VAL A 345 18.67 8.24 -5.24
N PHE A 346 19.36 8.71 -6.27
CA PHE A 346 19.84 7.87 -7.35
C PHE A 346 21.30 7.49 -7.11
N TYR A 347 21.62 6.20 -7.13
CA TYR A 347 22.97 5.71 -6.86
C TYR A 347 23.66 5.34 -8.16
N HIS A 348 24.71 6.07 -8.50
CA HIS A 348 25.54 5.81 -9.66
C HIS A 348 26.70 4.87 -9.29
N TYR A 349 26.82 3.72 -9.94
CA TYR A 349 27.94 2.81 -9.73
C TYR A 349 29.15 3.22 -10.59
N GLN A 350 30.24 3.64 -9.96
CA GLN A 350 31.49 4.02 -10.63
C GLN A 350 32.69 3.68 -9.74
N ASN A 351 33.76 3.15 -10.33
CA ASN A 351 34.99 2.79 -9.62
C ASN A 351 34.74 1.83 -8.43
N ASN A 352 33.89 0.82 -8.65
CA ASN A 352 33.50 -0.20 -7.68
C ASN A 352 32.69 0.27 -6.45
N ILE A 353 32.21 1.50 -6.46
CA ILE A 353 31.38 2.06 -5.38
C ILE A 353 30.14 2.76 -5.95
N TYR A 354 29.09 2.83 -5.12
CA TYR A 354 27.89 3.60 -5.43
C TYR A 354 28.04 5.03 -4.90
N HIS A 355 27.79 6.00 -5.76
CA HIS A 355 27.79 7.42 -5.43
C HIS A 355 26.34 7.94 -5.40
N PRO A 356 25.87 8.48 -4.26
CA PRO A 356 24.50 8.98 -4.15
C PRO A 356 24.34 10.35 -4.82
N ILE A 357 23.27 10.49 -5.60
CA ILE A 357 22.80 11.75 -6.19
C ILE A 357 21.42 12.04 -5.58
N THR A 358 21.40 12.90 -4.57
CA THR A 358 20.18 13.25 -3.83
C THR A 358 19.38 14.32 -4.56
N VAL A 359 18.10 14.04 -4.80
CA VAL A 359 17.13 15.00 -5.34
C VAL A 359 16.08 15.26 -4.27
N GLY A 360 16.25 16.36 -3.53
CA GLY A 360 15.36 16.76 -2.44
C GLY A 360 14.04 17.36 -2.95
N ASN A 361 14.07 18.05 -4.08
CA ASN A 361 12.88 18.61 -4.72
C ASN A 361 12.94 18.33 -6.22
N VAL A 362 12.02 17.49 -6.69
CA VAL A 362 11.97 17.08 -8.10
C VAL A 362 11.66 18.25 -9.04
N ARG A 363 11.04 19.33 -8.53
CA ARG A 363 10.77 20.52 -9.35
C ARG A 363 12.06 21.20 -9.82
N GLU A 364 13.15 21.10 -9.05
CA GLU A 364 14.46 21.65 -9.42
C GLU A 364 14.97 21.08 -10.74
N LEU A 365 14.72 19.79 -11.00
CA LEU A 365 15.10 19.14 -12.27
C LEU A 365 14.32 19.67 -13.48
N LYS A 366 13.21 20.37 -13.25
CA LYS A 366 12.33 20.94 -14.29
C LYS A 366 12.46 22.45 -14.40
N GLU A 367 13.34 23.08 -13.60
CA GLU A 367 13.58 24.51 -13.64
C GLU A 367 14.21 24.92 -14.97
N ARG A 368 13.80 26.08 -15.47
CA ARG A 368 14.40 26.68 -16.65
C ARG A 368 15.63 27.45 -16.24
N LYS A 369 16.77 27.05 -16.78
CA LYS A 369 18.06 27.71 -16.60
C LYS A 369 18.22 28.82 -17.64
N GLU A 370 18.63 30.00 -17.18
CA GLU A 370 18.92 31.16 -18.04
C GLU A 370 20.27 30.99 -18.77
N SER A 371 21.24 30.35 -18.12
CA SER A 371 22.54 30.01 -18.66
C SER A 371 22.80 28.51 -18.58
N LEU A 372 23.48 27.97 -19.61
CA LEU A 372 23.97 26.60 -19.64
C LEU A 372 25.44 26.60 -19.24
N GLU A 373 25.78 26.05 -18.07
CA GLU A 373 27.15 25.99 -17.55
C GLU A 373 27.85 24.70 -17.95
N LYS A 374 27.12 23.59 -17.99
CA LYS A 374 27.68 22.24 -18.18
C LYS A 374 27.50 21.69 -19.59
N ILE A 375 26.43 22.09 -20.29
CA ILE A 375 26.11 21.58 -21.62
C ILE A 375 26.15 22.66 -22.70
N GLU A 376 26.38 22.23 -23.94
CA GLU A 376 26.14 23.02 -25.13
C GLU A 376 25.03 22.39 -25.98
N GLN A 377 24.29 23.24 -26.68
CA GLN A 377 23.16 22.83 -27.51
C GLN A 377 23.40 23.18 -28.99
N HIS A 378 22.99 22.29 -29.87
CA HIS A 378 22.92 22.54 -31.32
C HIS A 378 21.52 22.19 -31.79
N PHE A 379 20.76 23.21 -32.19
CA PHE A 379 19.40 23.04 -32.69
C PHE A 379 19.34 23.33 -34.19
N GLN A 380 18.81 22.38 -34.95
CA GLN A 380 18.56 22.51 -36.37
C GLN A 380 17.06 22.36 -36.61
N LYS A 381 16.39 23.45 -36.99
CA LYS A 381 14.95 23.42 -37.29
C LYS A 381 14.69 22.73 -38.63
N GLY A 382 13.75 21.80 -38.60
CA GLY A 382 13.11 21.17 -39.74
C GLY A 382 11.60 21.12 -39.53
N GLY A 383 11.02 19.93 -39.73
CA GLY A 383 9.60 19.61 -39.61
C GLY A 383 9.07 19.51 -38.18
N LYS A 384 8.00 18.72 -38.00
CA LYS A 384 7.21 18.62 -36.76
C LYS A 384 7.66 17.52 -35.81
N SER A 385 8.60 16.68 -36.23
CA SER A 385 9.23 15.66 -35.39
C SER A 385 10.53 16.22 -34.80
N LEU A 386 10.75 16.05 -33.49
CA LEU A 386 11.99 16.45 -32.84
C LEU A 386 12.84 15.24 -32.47
N VAL A 387 14.03 15.16 -33.05
CA VAL A 387 15.06 14.18 -32.69
C VAL A 387 15.96 14.79 -31.61
N VAL A 388 15.91 14.22 -30.41
CA VAL A 388 16.71 14.64 -29.27
C VAL A 388 17.85 13.65 -29.05
N MET A 389 19.08 14.15 -29.14
CA MET A 389 20.32 13.39 -28.96
C MET A 389 21.03 13.85 -27.69
N LEU A 390 21.09 12.98 -26.68
CA LEU A 390 21.84 13.23 -25.45
C LEU A 390 23.22 12.57 -25.56
N SER A 391 24.24 13.35 -25.88
CA SER A 391 25.62 12.89 -26.14
C SER A 391 26.56 13.34 -25.02
N PHE A 392 26.41 12.70 -23.85
CA PHE A 392 27.20 12.97 -22.63
C PHE A 392 28.19 11.85 -22.31
N ALA A 393 28.32 10.85 -23.17
CA ALA A 393 29.31 9.78 -23.09
C ALA A 393 30.22 9.79 -24.33
N HIS A 394 31.30 8.99 -24.29
CA HIS A 394 32.36 8.98 -25.30
C HIS A 394 31.93 8.62 -26.73
N HIS A 395 30.77 7.98 -26.92
CA HIS A 395 30.31 7.58 -28.25
C HIS A 395 29.63 8.75 -28.97
N GLU A 396 30.25 9.21 -30.06
CA GLU A 396 29.69 10.22 -30.94
C GLU A 396 28.55 9.62 -31.77
N MET A 397 27.32 10.10 -31.54
CA MET A 397 26.11 9.50 -32.12
C MET A 397 25.52 10.26 -33.31
N GLU A 398 25.90 11.53 -33.53
CA GLU A 398 25.12 12.46 -34.34
C GLU A 398 24.92 11.97 -35.78
N SER A 399 26.01 11.57 -36.44
CA SER A 399 25.97 11.08 -37.83
C SER A 399 25.12 9.82 -37.97
N ASP A 400 25.32 8.84 -37.07
CA ASP A 400 24.61 7.56 -37.09
C ASP A 400 23.11 7.74 -36.85
N VAL A 401 22.74 8.62 -35.91
CA VAL A 401 21.34 8.96 -35.62
C VAL A 401 20.70 9.65 -36.82
N LYS A 402 21.36 10.66 -37.41
CA LYS A 402 20.85 11.37 -38.60
C LYS A 402 20.65 10.42 -39.78
N ASN A 403 21.61 9.53 -40.03
CA ASN A 403 21.51 8.51 -41.08
C ASN A 403 20.37 7.53 -40.84
N TYR A 404 20.17 7.11 -39.59
CA TYR A 404 19.10 6.17 -39.23
C TYR A 404 17.70 6.79 -39.35
N ILE A 405 17.51 7.99 -38.80
CA ILE A 405 16.18 8.60 -38.66
C ILE A 405 15.69 9.28 -39.93
N SER A 406 16.58 9.81 -40.77
CA SER A 406 16.23 10.44 -42.06
C SER A 406 15.56 9.49 -43.04
N GLN A 407 15.75 8.17 -42.87
CA GLN A 407 15.09 7.13 -43.66
C GLN A 407 13.66 6.81 -43.18
N ARG A 408 13.25 7.34 -42.02
CA ARG A 408 12.01 6.96 -41.31
C ARG A 408 11.10 8.15 -41.00
N VAL A 409 11.70 9.31 -40.81
CA VAL A 409 11.01 10.56 -40.48
C VAL A 409 11.38 11.59 -41.53
N GLU A 410 10.37 12.19 -42.14
CA GLU A 410 10.56 13.19 -43.18
C GLU A 410 10.99 14.52 -42.55
N ASN A 411 12.16 15.04 -42.98
CA ASN A 411 12.68 16.35 -42.60
C ASN A 411 12.59 16.64 -41.07
N PRO A 412 13.14 15.83 -40.16
CA PRO A 412 13.00 16.06 -38.73
C PRO A 412 13.81 17.29 -38.28
N SER A 413 13.39 17.90 -37.17
CA SER A 413 14.23 18.85 -36.43
C SER A 413 15.20 18.08 -35.54
N TYR A 414 16.42 18.59 -35.35
CA TYR A 414 17.44 17.96 -34.52
C TYR A 414 17.83 18.84 -33.35
N LEU A 415 17.94 18.25 -32.17
CA LEU A 415 18.52 18.84 -30.98
C LEU A 415 19.65 17.93 -30.48
N LEU A 416 20.88 18.39 -30.61
CA LEU A 416 22.05 17.74 -30.00
C LEU A 416 22.42 18.47 -28.71
N LEU A 417 22.48 17.73 -27.61
CA LEU A 417 23.01 18.18 -26.32
C LEU A 417 24.29 17.43 -26.01
N ARG A 418 25.39 18.14 -25.75
CA ARG A 418 26.68 17.55 -25.40
C ARG A 418 27.34 18.29 -24.25
N ALA A 419 28.28 17.63 -23.59
CA ALA A 419 29.05 18.22 -22.50
C ALA A 419 29.99 19.31 -23.03
N LYS A 420 30.14 20.43 -22.31
CA LYS A 420 31.17 21.44 -22.63
C LYS A 420 32.58 20.98 -22.27
N SER A 421 32.70 20.14 -21.24
CA SER A 421 33.97 19.54 -20.83
C SER A 421 34.24 18.27 -21.64
N SER A 422 35.51 18.04 -21.96
CA SER A 422 35.97 16.76 -22.50
C SER A 422 36.12 15.72 -21.37
N GLY A 423 35.73 14.48 -21.64
CA GLY A 423 35.83 13.37 -20.68
C GLY A 423 34.50 12.96 -20.05
N ASN A 424 34.58 12.22 -18.94
CA ASN A 424 33.41 11.74 -18.21
C ASN A 424 32.77 12.86 -17.40
N ILE A 425 31.43 12.91 -17.39
CA ILE A 425 30.69 13.80 -16.47
C ILE A 425 30.94 13.37 -15.02
N ALA A 426 31.39 14.31 -14.18
CA ALA A 426 31.58 14.09 -12.75
C ALA A 426 30.22 13.84 -12.06
N VAL A 427 30.19 13.02 -11.01
CA VAL A 427 28.94 12.60 -10.37
C VAL A 427 28.16 13.79 -9.81
N GLU A 428 28.86 14.72 -9.18
CA GLU A 428 28.36 15.97 -8.64
C GLU A 428 27.68 16.86 -9.68
N ASP A 429 28.10 16.74 -10.95
CA ASP A 429 27.59 17.54 -12.07
C ASP A 429 26.39 16.89 -12.76
N MET A 430 26.15 15.58 -12.57
CA MET A 430 25.11 14.85 -13.29
C MET A 430 23.70 15.42 -13.08
N ARG A 431 23.42 15.93 -11.87
CA ARG A 431 22.15 16.60 -11.57
C ARG A 431 21.99 17.88 -12.40
N GLU A 432 23.01 18.73 -12.41
CA GLU A 432 22.97 20.00 -13.14
C GLU A 432 22.89 19.78 -14.65
N VAL A 433 23.67 18.82 -15.18
CA VAL A 433 23.60 18.42 -16.60
C VAL A 433 22.19 17.97 -16.99
N ALA A 434 21.52 17.17 -16.15
CA ALA A 434 20.15 16.73 -16.40
C ALA A 434 19.15 17.90 -16.37
N THR A 435 19.29 18.83 -15.42
CA THR A 435 18.45 20.03 -15.31
C THR A 435 18.63 20.95 -16.53
N GLU A 436 19.87 21.23 -16.94
CA GLU A 436 20.15 22.02 -18.14
C GLU A 436 19.56 21.37 -19.39
N ALA A 437 19.72 20.05 -19.54
CA ALA A 437 19.18 19.32 -20.69
C ALA A 437 17.64 19.39 -20.71
N ALA A 438 16.99 19.20 -19.56
CA ALA A 438 15.55 19.34 -19.42
C ALA A 438 15.07 20.77 -19.75
N SER A 439 15.78 21.79 -19.25
CA SER A 439 15.52 23.20 -19.52
C SER A 439 15.55 23.49 -21.03
N VAL A 440 16.59 23.05 -21.73
CA VAL A 440 16.73 23.24 -23.18
C VAL A 440 15.58 22.59 -23.94
N ILE A 441 15.25 21.32 -23.63
CA ILE A 441 14.14 20.60 -24.28
C ILE A 441 12.83 21.37 -24.06
N GLN A 442 12.57 21.87 -22.85
CA GLN A 442 11.36 22.63 -22.56
C GLN A 442 11.31 23.99 -23.26
N ASN A 443 12.44 24.69 -23.39
CA ASN A 443 12.51 25.98 -24.09
C ASN A 443 12.22 25.79 -25.58
N ILE A 444 12.81 24.77 -26.20
CA ILE A 444 12.54 24.40 -27.59
C ILE A 444 11.06 24.03 -27.80
N ARG A 445 10.44 23.31 -26.85
CA ARG A 445 9.00 23.00 -26.89
C ARG A 445 8.09 24.22 -26.75
N ARG A 446 8.56 25.28 -26.09
CA ARG A 446 7.81 26.54 -25.98
C ARG A 446 7.86 27.32 -27.28
N GLU A 447 9.01 27.32 -27.94
CA GLU A 447 9.26 28.11 -29.14
C GLU A 447 8.76 27.41 -30.41
N HIS A 448 8.64 26.08 -30.38
CA HIS A 448 8.22 25.27 -31.51
C HIS A 448 7.21 24.20 -31.09
N SER A 449 6.14 24.06 -31.88
CA SER A 449 5.17 22.97 -31.72
C SER A 449 5.67 21.72 -32.45
N PHE A 450 5.94 20.66 -31.69
CA PHE A 450 6.31 19.34 -32.21
C PHE A 450 5.19 18.33 -31.94
N GLU A 451 4.93 17.45 -32.90
CA GLU A 451 3.91 16.40 -32.81
C GLU A 451 4.47 15.15 -32.12
N ASP A 452 5.75 14.83 -32.37
CA ASP A 452 6.41 13.64 -31.84
C ASP A 452 7.87 13.91 -31.47
N PHE A 453 8.40 13.04 -30.59
CA PHE A 453 9.76 13.12 -30.06
C PHE A 453 10.47 11.78 -30.20
N HIS A 454 11.71 11.84 -30.68
CA HIS A 454 12.57 10.68 -30.90
C HIS A 454 13.85 10.83 -30.08
N PHE A 455 13.99 10.03 -29.03
CA PHE A 455 15.13 10.13 -28.10
C PHE A 455 16.22 9.10 -28.39
N PHE A 456 17.45 9.60 -28.53
CA PHE A 456 18.68 8.81 -28.69
C PHE A 456 19.66 9.16 -27.57
N LEU A 457 20.21 8.14 -26.90
CA LEU A 457 20.89 8.30 -25.61
C LEU A 457 22.28 7.65 -25.64
N SER A 458 23.32 8.48 -25.44
CA SER A 458 24.70 8.10 -25.14
C SER A 458 25.08 8.94 -23.93
N THR A 459 24.59 8.52 -22.77
CA THR A 459 24.66 9.31 -21.54
C THR A 459 24.69 8.40 -20.31
N PRO A 460 25.31 8.84 -19.20
CA PRO A 460 25.18 8.17 -17.91
C PRO A 460 23.72 7.91 -17.51
N VAL A 461 23.49 6.73 -16.95
CA VAL A 461 22.18 6.24 -16.47
C VAL A 461 21.44 7.25 -15.57
N PRO A 462 22.08 7.91 -14.58
CA PRO A 462 21.38 8.89 -13.74
C PRO A 462 20.85 10.11 -14.53
N ILE A 463 21.63 10.60 -15.50
CA ILE A 463 21.23 11.72 -16.35
C ILE A 463 20.02 11.31 -17.20
N ALA A 464 20.06 10.12 -17.82
CA ALA A 464 18.95 9.61 -18.59
C ALA A 464 17.65 9.53 -17.77
N PHE A 465 17.74 8.98 -16.55
CA PHE A 465 16.60 8.91 -15.62
C PHE A 465 16.05 10.29 -15.29
N MET A 466 16.90 11.23 -14.88
CA MET A 466 16.46 12.57 -14.47
C MET A 466 15.87 13.36 -15.64
N VAL A 467 16.43 13.25 -16.85
CA VAL A 467 15.84 13.89 -18.05
C VAL A 467 14.50 13.26 -18.41
N GLY A 468 14.38 11.93 -18.38
CA GLY A 468 13.10 11.24 -18.62
C GLY A 468 12.02 11.67 -17.61
N LEU A 469 12.40 11.77 -16.34
CA LEU A 469 11.54 12.28 -15.28
C LEU A 469 11.07 13.71 -15.56
N SER A 470 11.99 14.58 -15.99
CA SER A 470 11.68 15.97 -16.28
C SER A 470 10.80 16.13 -17.52
N PHE A 471 10.98 15.26 -18.52
CA PHE A 471 10.21 15.27 -19.77
C PHE A 471 8.75 14.83 -19.59
N GLY A 472 8.52 13.73 -18.85
CA GLY A 472 7.19 13.18 -18.60
C GLY A 472 6.60 12.38 -19.77
N HIS A 473 5.28 12.16 -19.76
CA HIS A 473 4.59 11.16 -20.60
C HIS A 473 3.58 11.76 -21.59
N TYR A 474 3.57 13.08 -21.78
CA TYR A 474 2.53 13.76 -22.57
C TYR A 474 2.87 13.94 -24.05
N ALA A 475 4.01 13.44 -24.50
CA ALA A 475 4.43 13.49 -25.89
C ALA A 475 4.13 12.18 -26.62
N GLU A 476 4.12 12.21 -27.95
CA GLU A 476 4.15 11.02 -28.79
C GLU A 476 5.59 10.72 -29.25
N GLY A 477 5.80 9.55 -29.86
CA GLY A 477 7.09 9.14 -30.43
C GLY A 477 7.75 7.99 -29.66
N TYR A 478 9.09 7.90 -29.77
CA TYR A 478 9.84 6.71 -29.38
C TYR A 478 11.18 7.02 -28.70
N ILE A 479 11.60 6.09 -27.85
CA ILE A 479 12.95 6.01 -27.28
C ILE A 479 13.69 4.89 -28.01
N TYR A 480 14.89 5.18 -28.49
CA TYR A 480 15.69 4.29 -29.33
C TYR A 480 16.86 3.70 -28.56
N ASN A 481 17.10 2.41 -28.75
CA ASN A 481 18.26 1.70 -28.22
C ASN A 481 19.26 1.40 -29.34
N TYR A 482 20.55 1.53 -29.04
CA TYR A 482 21.60 1.09 -29.96
C TYR A 482 21.91 -0.39 -29.71
N ALA A 483 21.59 -1.23 -30.67
CA ALA A 483 21.81 -2.67 -30.62
C ALA A 483 22.25 -3.19 -31.98
N GLY A 484 23.18 -4.15 -32.01
CA GLY A 484 23.59 -4.81 -33.27
C GLY A 484 24.13 -3.85 -34.34
N ARG A 485 24.83 -2.77 -33.92
CA ARG A 485 25.39 -1.70 -34.78
C ARG A 485 24.37 -0.76 -35.42
N THR A 486 23.11 -0.78 -34.99
CA THR A 486 22.09 0.16 -35.45
C THR A 486 21.17 0.57 -34.31
N TYR A 487 20.24 1.49 -34.59
CA TYR A 487 19.21 1.86 -33.65
C TYR A 487 17.94 1.08 -33.90
N GLU A 488 17.18 0.82 -32.84
CA GLU A 488 15.83 0.25 -32.90
C GLU A 488 14.90 1.01 -31.95
N PRO A 489 13.63 1.26 -32.33
CA PRO A 489 12.65 1.79 -31.40
C PRO A 489 12.30 0.69 -30.38
N VAL A 490 12.45 0.98 -29.09
CA VAL A 490 12.24 -0.04 -28.03
C VAL A 490 11.08 0.29 -27.09
N VAL A 491 10.75 1.57 -26.94
CA VAL A 491 9.67 2.03 -26.05
C VAL A 491 8.98 3.22 -26.70
N SER A 492 7.65 3.19 -26.82
CA SER A 492 6.86 4.35 -27.26
C SER A 492 6.38 5.18 -26.07
N PHE A 493 6.22 6.50 -26.26
CA PHE A 493 5.61 7.33 -25.22
C PHE A 493 4.12 7.03 -25.02
N SER A 494 3.42 6.60 -26.07
CA SER A 494 2.01 6.17 -25.99
C SER A 494 1.83 4.99 -25.04
N PHE A 495 2.77 4.03 -25.05
CA PHE A 495 2.81 2.94 -24.09
C PHE A 495 3.01 3.46 -22.65
N LEU A 496 4.00 4.32 -22.43
CA LEU A 496 4.29 4.89 -21.10
C LEU A 496 3.10 5.70 -20.55
N LYS A 497 2.44 6.48 -21.41
CA LYS A 497 1.22 7.22 -21.10
C LYS A 497 0.09 6.29 -20.70
N ALA A 498 -0.19 5.28 -21.53
CA ALA A 498 -1.24 4.29 -21.25
C ALA A 498 -1.00 3.54 -19.93
N LEU A 499 0.27 3.26 -19.59
CA LEU A 499 0.64 2.65 -18.32
C LEU A 499 0.39 3.60 -17.13
N ARG A 500 0.74 4.87 -17.25
CA ARG A 500 0.50 5.87 -16.20
C ARG A 500 -0.98 6.23 -16.00
N GLU A 501 -1.75 6.26 -17.08
CA GLU A 501 -3.19 6.60 -17.07
C GLU A 501 -4.09 5.40 -16.75
N GLY A 502 -3.53 4.22 -16.45
CA GLY A 502 -4.30 3.05 -16.01
C GLY A 502 -5.07 2.32 -17.11
N LYS A 503 -4.71 2.51 -18.39
CA LYS A 503 -5.31 1.77 -19.52
C LYS A 503 -4.87 0.32 -19.59
N TYR A 504 -3.72 0.01 -18.98
CA TYR A 504 -3.37 -1.36 -18.63
C TYR A 504 -3.92 -1.60 -17.22
N VAL A 505 -5.04 -2.32 -17.13
CA VAL A 505 -5.55 -2.81 -15.85
C VAL A 505 -4.44 -3.66 -15.26
N LEU A 506 -3.75 -3.14 -14.25
CA LEU A 506 -3.00 -3.96 -13.31
C LEU A 506 -4.07 -4.82 -12.67
N SER A 507 -4.21 -6.06 -13.15
CA SER A 507 -5.21 -7.02 -12.68
C SER A 507 -5.25 -6.95 -11.16
N GLU A 508 -6.44 -6.67 -10.65
CA GLU A 508 -6.84 -6.59 -9.24
C GLU A 508 -5.89 -7.40 -8.34
N VAL A 509 -5.17 -6.68 -7.48
CA VAL A 509 -4.48 -7.26 -6.31
C VAL A 509 -5.49 -7.47 -5.20
#